data_AF-A0A0C2CJX4-F1
#
_entry.id   AF-A0A0C2CJX4-F1
#
_cell.length_a   1.000
_cell.length_b   1.000
_cell.length_c   1.000
_cell.angle_alpha   90.00
_cell.angle_beta   90.00
_cell.angle_gamma   90.00
#
_symmetry.space_group_name_H-M   'P 1'
#
loop_
_entity.id
_entity.type
_entity.pdbx_description
1 polymer ?
#
loop_
_entity_poly.entity_id
_entity_poly.type
_entity_poly.pdbx_seq_one_letter_code
_entity_poly.pdbx_strand_id
1 'polypeptide(L)'
;MSMQFGFSNVTHMQDLTMDLAYRAKCLPSRTPKYNSTAFVEGVVRCLRDVDSMEILRIQREMEDEGERYKSEGLVMTAPLFAAQDLQEFFHNPPPRSIVTGTTSEELDTSDDPLGESIAELLGIKNSKEVLKRYHEDLASNKLPFNHSASTQQIFLSSYVIGHAQREAGGKAYIYSYSNPRHPVHTDDLSYIMGVHEFEHDANEAVLAVLYPKFFMDFVKTGKPRRVLGLTLRPLRPSLPPEAHWTPLQAVLDNYMDINVDVDNGTMPHMALHYESEVVNYWKGLIDYDRQITALKKAVAETRAMDVSGVVDTGATSDGSSTVIELFLPLFAVVITIVIVTLLVRRREMRKQSFKDRSEKMPLFS
;
A
#
# COMPACT_ATOMS: atom_id res chain seq x y z
N MET A 1 -11.14 -2.22 -16.24
CA MET A 1 -11.80 -2.86 -15.08
C MET A 1 -11.48 -2.01 -13.87
N SER A 2 -12.48 -1.59 -13.10
CA SER A 2 -12.23 -0.99 -11.78
C SER A 2 -11.88 -2.17 -10.88
N MET A 3 -10.75 -2.11 -10.18
CA MET A 3 -10.42 -3.11 -9.17
C MET A 3 -10.51 -2.43 -7.82
N GLN A 4 -11.49 -2.85 -7.03
CA GLN A 4 -11.56 -2.43 -5.64
C GLN A 4 -10.57 -3.25 -4.82
N PHE A 5 -9.43 -2.64 -4.52
CA PHE A 5 -8.42 -3.21 -3.63
C PHE A 5 -8.82 -2.92 -2.18
N GLY A 6 -9.77 -3.67 -1.65
CA GLY A 6 -10.23 -3.47 -0.29
C GLY A 6 -11.54 -4.18 -0.01
N PHE A 7 -12.05 -3.99 1.21
CA PHE A 7 -13.36 -4.47 1.58
C PHE A 7 -14.42 -3.43 1.24
N SER A 8 -15.51 -3.88 0.63
CA SER A 8 -16.66 -3.05 0.30
C SER A 8 -17.41 -2.65 1.56
N ASN A 9 -17.89 -1.40 1.59
CA ASN A 9 -18.70 -0.90 2.69
C ASN A 9 -19.98 -1.73 2.83
N VAL A 10 -20.24 -2.27 4.02
CA VAL A 10 -21.38 -3.16 4.30
C VAL A 10 -22.71 -2.51 3.90
N THR A 11 -22.93 -1.26 4.32
CA THR A 11 -24.17 -0.52 4.05
C THR A 11 -24.35 -0.31 2.56
N HIS A 12 -23.26 0.03 1.85
CA HIS A 12 -23.29 0.19 0.40
C HIS A 12 -23.71 -1.10 -0.32
N MET A 13 -23.10 -2.24 0.04
CA MET A 13 -23.45 -3.53 -0.56
C MET A 13 -24.87 -3.98 -0.22
N GLN A 14 -25.36 -3.66 0.97
CA GLN A 14 -26.76 -3.88 1.33
C GLN A 14 -27.71 -3.06 0.45
N ASP A 15 -27.40 -1.78 0.21
CA ASP A 15 -28.20 -0.91 -0.64
C ASP A 15 -28.21 -1.38 -2.10
N LEU A 16 -27.06 -1.83 -2.63
CA LEU A 16 -26.99 -2.46 -3.96
C LEU A 16 -27.84 -3.73 -4.04
N THR A 17 -27.78 -4.57 -3.01
CA THR A 17 -28.59 -5.79 -2.94
C THR A 17 -30.09 -5.47 -2.93
N MET A 18 -30.51 -4.41 -2.22
CA MET A 18 -31.91 -3.99 -2.21
C MET A 18 -32.36 -3.35 -3.53
N ASP A 19 -31.50 -2.61 -4.22
CA ASP A 19 -31.82 -2.10 -5.57
C ASP A 19 -31.99 -3.26 -6.56
N LEU A 20 -31.09 -4.25 -6.51
CA LEU A 20 -31.19 -5.47 -7.31
C LEU A 20 -32.50 -6.23 -7.01
N ALA A 21 -32.85 -6.40 -5.73
CA ALA A 21 -34.11 -7.04 -5.33
C ALA A 21 -35.35 -6.28 -5.80
N TYR A 22 -35.32 -4.94 -5.81
CA TYR A 22 -36.40 -4.14 -6.37
C TYR A 22 -36.55 -4.35 -7.87
N ARG A 23 -35.45 -4.34 -8.63
CA ARG A 23 -35.44 -4.59 -10.08
C ARG A 23 -35.95 -5.99 -10.40
N ALA A 24 -35.56 -6.98 -9.61
CA ALA A 24 -35.99 -8.37 -9.69
C ALA A 24 -37.44 -8.62 -9.19
N LYS A 25 -38.18 -7.57 -8.81
CA LYS A 25 -39.56 -7.65 -8.28
C LYS A 25 -39.72 -8.44 -6.97
N CYS A 26 -38.63 -8.62 -6.25
CA CYS A 26 -38.62 -9.16 -4.89
C CYS A 26 -38.97 -8.12 -3.82
N LEU A 27 -39.04 -6.84 -4.21
CA LEU A 27 -39.44 -5.74 -3.36
C LEU A 27 -40.45 -4.82 -4.05
N PRO A 28 -41.44 -4.28 -3.31
CA PRO A 28 -42.44 -3.38 -3.87
C PRO A 28 -41.92 -1.95 -4.09
N SER A 29 -40.80 -1.57 -3.46
CA SER A 29 -40.22 -0.24 -3.53
C SER A 29 -38.69 -0.30 -3.54
N ARG A 30 -38.06 0.69 -4.19
CA ARG A 30 -36.61 0.86 -4.31
C ARG A 30 -35.93 1.26 -3.01
N THR A 31 -36.68 1.90 -2.10
CA THR A 31 -36.17 2.38 -0.80
C THR A 31 -36.92 1.69 0.34
N PRO A 32 -36.80 0.36 0.48
CA PRO A 32 -37.46 -0.34 1.56
C PRO A 32 -36.88 0.12 2.91
N LYS A 33 -37.74 0.27 3.92
CA LYS A 33 -37.26 0.36 5.30
C LYS A 33 -36.95 -1.06 5.78
N TYR A 34 -35.68 -1.37 5.99
CA TYR A 34 -35.26 -2.59 6.67
C TYR A 34 -35.94 -2.65 8.04
N ASN A 35 -36.95 -3.49 8.16
CA ASN A 35 -37.87 -3.46 9.30
C ASN A 35 -37.75 -4.70 10.20
N SER A 36 -37.08 -5.77 9.74
CA SER A 36 -36.84 -6.98 10.53
C SER A 36 -35.94 -8.00 9.81
N THR A 37 -35.40 -8.98 10.54
CA THR A 37 -34.73 -10.17 9.98
C THR A 37 -35.65 -10.96 9.04
N ALA A 38 -36.93 -11.14 9.42
CA ALA A 38 -37.89 -11.89 8.62
C ALA A 38 -38.13 -11.26 7.24
N PHE A 39 -38.10 -9.92 7.16
CA PHE A 39 -38.17 -9.21 5.89
C PHE A 39 -36.96 -9.51 5.00
N VAL A 40 -35.75 -9.42 5.55
CA VAL A 40 -34.52 -9.72 4.81
C VAL A 40 -34.51 -11.17 4.33
N GLU A 41 -34.92 -12.11 5.17
CA GLU A 41 -35.06 -13.52 4.78
C GLU A 41 -36.07 -13.72 3.63
N GLY A 42 -37.18 -12.97 3.64
CA GLY A 42 -38.16 -12.97 2.57
C GLY A 42 -37.58 -12.49 1.23
N VAL A 43 -36.82 -11.39 1.25
CA VAL A 43 -36.12 -10.85 0.07
C VAL A 43 -35.12 -11.85 -0.47
N VAL A 44 -34.27 -12.41 0.41
CA VAL A 44 -33.25 -13.40 0.03
C VAL A 44 -33.91 -14.66 -0.55
N ARG A 45 -35.02 -15.13 0.02
CA ARG A 45 -35.76 -16.26 -0.52
C ARG A 45 -36.27 -15.98 -1.92
N CYS A 46 -36.89 -14.82 -2.15
CA CYS A 46 -37.35 -14.43 -3.47
C CYS A 46 -36.19 -14.35 -4.47
N LEU A 47 -35.08 -13.71 -4.12
CA LEU A 47 -33.90 -13.60 -5.00
C LEU A 47 -33.33 -14.96 -5.41
N ARG A 48 -33.36 -15.95 -4.50
CA ARG A 48 -32.92 -17.32 -4.79
C ARG A 48 -33.82 -18.05 -5.79
N ASP A 49 -35.05 -17.60 -5.96
CA ASP A 49 -36.02 -18.16 -6.91
C ASP A 49 -35.98 -17.44 -8.28
N VAL A 50 -35.23 -16.34 -8.40
CA VAL A 50 -35.04 -15.62 -9.66
C VAL A 50 -34.03 -16.37 -10.54
N ASP A 51 -34.32 -16.44 -11.83
CA ASP A 51 -33.42 -17.05 -12.82
C ASP A 51 -32.04 -16.37 -12.83
N SER A 52 -30.97 -17.17 -12.89
CA SER A 52 -29.61 -16.64 -12.82
C SER A 52 -29.26 -15.70 -13.97
N MET A 53 -29.81 -15.92 -15.17
CA MET A 53 -29.58 -15.02 -16.30
C MET A 53 -30.31 -13.69 -16.11
N GLU A 54 -31.46 -13.70 -15.42
CA GLU A 54 -32.16 -12.48 -15.07
C GLU A 54 -31.41 -11.68 -14.00
N ILE A 55 -30.85 -12.34 -12.98
CA ILE A 55 -29.96 -11.71 -12.00
C ILE A 55 -28.76 -11.06 -12.70
N LEU A 56 -28.10 -11.80 -13.61
CA LEU A 56 -26.95 -11.28 -14.35
C LEU A 56 -27.33 -10.10 -15.24
N ARG A 57 -28.48 -10.15 -15.92
CA ARG A 57 -28.99 -9.06 -16.76
C ARG A 57 -29.21 -7.79 -15.92
N ILE A 58 -29.85 -7.93 -14.75
CA ILE A 58 -30.10 -6.81 -13.83
C ILE A 58 -28.79 -6.23 -13.30
N GLN A 59 -27.86 -7.10 -12.88
CA GLN A 59 -26.54 -6.68 -12.42
C GLN A 59 -25.84 -5.86 -13.51
N ARG A 60 -25.87 -6.33 -14.77
CA ARG A 60 -25.23 -5.60 -15.87
C ARG A 60 -25.86 -4.23 -16.11
N GLU A 61 -27.18 -4.13 -16.07
CA GLU A 61 -27.87 -2.85 -16.17
C GLU A 61 -27.46 -1.89 -15.04
N MET A 62 -27.31 -2.41 -13.82
CA MET A 62 -26.82 -1.61 -12.69
C MET A 62 -25.38 -1.14 -12.92
N GLU A 63 -24.47 -2.01 -13.35
CA GLU A 63 -23.07 -1.65 -13.64
C GLU A 63 -22.96 -0.58 -14.73
N ASP A 64 -23.80 -0.67 -15.79
CA ASP A 64 -23.83 0.30 -16.89
C ASP A 64 -24.37 1.69 -16.44
N GLU A 65 -25.08 1.79 -15.30
CA GLU A 65 -25.51 3.06 -14.71
C GLU A 65 -24.39 3.83 -13.99
N GLY A 66 -23.26 3.17 -13.69
CA GLY A 66 -22.03 3.80 -13.21
C GLY A 66 -21.29 3.04 -12.11
N GLU A 67 -20.05 3.47 -11.83
CA GLU A 67 -19.12 2.80 -10.90
C GLU A 67 -19.72 2.50 -9.51
N ARG A 68 -20.53 3.41 -8.96
CA ARG A 68 -21.16 3.22 -7.65
C ARG A 68 -22.21 2.09 -7.61
N TYR A 69 -22.59 1.54 -8.74
CA TYR A 69 -23.62 0.49 -8.85
C TYR A 69 -23.02 -0.88 -9.14
N LYS A 70 -21.69 -0.96 -9.26
CA LYS A 70 -20.99 -2.22 -9.42
C LYS A 70 -21.03 -3.01 -8.12
N SER A 71 -21.63 -4.20 -8.18
CA SER A 71 -21.63 -5.18 -7.09
C SER A 71 -20.31 -5.93 -7.02
N GLU A 72 -19.22 -5.20 -6.83
CA GLU A 72 -17.85 -5.73 -6.77
C GLU A 72 -17.30 -5.70 -5.34
N GLY A 73 -16.32 -6.57 -5.08
CA GLY A 73 -15.59 -6.63 -3.82
C GLY A 73 -16.15 -7.56 -2.75
N LEU A 74 -15.41 -7.66 -1.65
CA LEU A 74 -15.71 -8.53 -0.50
C LEU A 74 -16.14 -7.68 0.69
N VAL A 75 -17.05 -8.19 1.52
CA VAL A 75 -17.42 -7.52 2.77
C VAL A 75 -16.72 -8.23 3.94
N MET A 76 -16.04 -7.47 4.82
CA MET A 76 -15.32 -8.03 5.97
C MET A 76 -16.32 -8.37 7.08
N THR A 77 -16.99 -9.52 6.96
CA THR A 77 -17.95 -9.98 7.96
C THR A 77 -17.78 -11.45 8.30
N ALA A 78 -18.12 -11.79 9.55
CA ALA A 78 -18.17 -13.18 10.01
C ALA A 78 -19.25 -13.97 9.24
N PRO A 79 -19.08 -15.30 9.04
CA PRO A 79 -17.98 -16.11 9.58
C PRO A 79 -16.73 -16.14 8.69
N LEU A 80 -16.78 -15.57 7.47
CA LEU A 80 -15.67 -15.68 6.51
C LEU A 80 -14.47 -14.81 6.94
N PHE A 81 -14.74 -13.61 7.42
CA PHE A 81 -13.74 -12.69 7.96
C PHE A 81 -14.11 -12.35 9.42
N ALA A 82 -13.46 -13.02 10.36
CA ALA A 82 -13.60 -12.75 11.80
C ALA A 82 -12.60 -11.67 12.26
N ALA A 83 -12.64 -10.50 11.62
CA ALA A 83 -11.80 -9.34 11.93
C ALA A 83 -12.64 -8.06 11.79
N GLN A 84 -12.30 -7.02 12.56
CA GLN A 84 -12.95 -5.72 12.52
C GLN A 84 -12.41 -4.83 11.41
N ASP A 85 -11.12 -4.98 11.10
CA ASP A 85 -10.43 -4.23 10.05
C ASP A 85 -9.28 -5.04 9.43
N LEU A 86 -8.64 -4.46 8.40
CA LEU A 86 -7.51 -5.08 7.72
C LEU A 86 -6.31 -5.30 8.64
N GLN A 87 -6.09 -4.42 9.64
CA GLN A 87 -4.97 -4.56 10.55
C GLN A 87 -5.15 -5.78 11.46
N GLU A 88 -6.35 -5.98 11.99
CA GLU A 88 -6.71 -7.18 12.74
C GLU A 88 -6.65 -8.43 11.85
N PHE A 89 -7.14 -8.34 10.61
CA PHE A 89 -7.14 -9.48 9.68
C PHE A 89 -5.72 -9.96 9.34
N PHE A 90 -4.77 -9.04 9.17
CA PHE A 90 -3.37 -9.38 8.92
C PHE A 90 -2.56 -9.62 10.20
N HIS A 91 -3.13 -9.43 11.39
CA HIS A 91 -2.42 -9.65 12.64
C HIS A 91 -2.25 -11.14 12.93
N ASN A 92 -1.01 -11.58 13.09
CA ASN A 92 -0.64 -12.95 13.47
C ASN A 92 -1.37 -14.04 12.65
N PRO A 93 -1.23 -14.04 11.32
CA PRO A 93 -1.93 -15.01 10.47
C PRO A 93 -1.46 -16.44 10.77
N PRO A 94 -2.29 -17.47 10.47
CA PRO A 94 -1.86 -18.86 10.62
C PRO A 94 -0.58 -19.12 9.81
N PRO A 95 0.53 -19.55 10.45
CA PRO A 95 1.83 -19.60 9.82
C PRO A 95 1.84 -20.59 8.67
N ARG A 96 2.22 -20.13 7.48
CA ARG A 96 2.33 -20.97 6.29
C ARG A 96 3.45 -20.50 5.37
N SER A 97 3.81 -21.34 4.40
CA SER A 97 4.67 -20.90 3.31
C SER A 97 3.80 -20.19 2.26
N ILE A 98 4.21 -19.02 1.78
CA ILE A 98 3.53 -18.27 0.72
C ILE A 98 4.53 -17.78 -0.33
N VAL A 99 4.10 -17.70 -1.58
CA VAL A 99 4.74 -16.88 -2.61
C VAL A 99 3.76 -15.76 -2.93
N THR A 100 4.24 -14.52 -2.92
CA THR A 100 3.49 -13.33 -3.34
C THR A 100 4.42 -12.44 -4.13
N GLY A 101 3.89 -11.58 -4.97
CA GLY A 101 4.70 -10.70 -5.77
C GLY A 101 3.84 -9.91 -6.72
N THR A 102 4.51 -9.16 -7.59
CA THR A 102 3.89 -8.15 -8.42
C THR A 102 4.57 -8.09 -9.78
N THR A 103 3.93 -7.48 -10.77
CA THR A 103 4.59 -6.98 -11.97
C THR A 103 5.09 -5.55 -11.74
N SER A 104 6.05 -5.05 -12.54
CA SER A 104 6.67 -3.74 -12.30
C SER A 104 5.78 -2.55 -12.67
N GLU A 105 4.76 -2.75 -13.52
CA GLU A 105 3.83 -1.72 -13.99
C GLU A 105 2.36 -2.14 -13.79
N GLU A 106 2.06 -2.94 -12.75
CA GLU A 106 0.74 -3.54 -12.44
C GLU A 106 -0.43 -2.75 -13.04
N LEU A 107 -0.73 -1.59 -12.50
CA LEU A 107 -1.84 -0.76 -12.93
C LEU A 107 -1.41 0.66 -13.24
N ASP A 108 -0.21 0.86 -13.79
CA ASP A 108 0.29 2.20 -14.08
C ASP A 108 -0.49 2.89 -15.22
N THR A 109 -1.35 2.15 -15.91
CA THR A 109 -2.27 2.66 -16.93
C THR A 109 -3.62 3.11 -16.35
N SER A 110 -3.87 2.97 -15.04
CA SER A 110 -5.13 3.41 -14.43
C SER A 110 -5.10 4.88 -14.06
N ASP A 111 -6.13 5.65 -14.46
CA ASP A 111 -6.40 7.00 -13.96
C ASP A 111 -6.89 6.92 -12.49
N ASP A 112 -6.01 6.65 -11.53
CA ASP A 112 -6.41 6.50 -10.12
C ASP A 112 -5.61 7.37 -9.16
N PRO A 113 -6.13 8.57 -8.81
CA PRO A 113 -5.59 9.39 -7.73
C PRO A 113 -6.42 9.30 -6.44
N LEU A 114 -6.78 8.11 -5.96
CA LEU A 114 -7.50 7.95 -4.68
C LEU A 114 -6.74 7.00 -3.73
N GLY A 115 -5.77 7.54 -3.01
CA GLY A 115 -4.92 6.79 -2.05
C GLY A 115 -5.66 6.25 -0.81
N GLU A 116 -6.99 6.40 -0.72
CA GLU A 116 -7.84 5.97 0.38
C GLU A 116 -7.65 4.49 0.73
N SER A 117 -7.61 3.64 -0.28
CA SER A 117 -7.44 2.18 -0.13
C SER A 117 -6.07 1.82 0.44
N ILE A 118 -5.03 2.57 0.07
CA ILE A 118 -3.69 2.45 0.68
C ILE A 118 -3.73 2.89 2.14
N ALA A 119 -4.39 4.01 2.44
CA ALA A 119 -4.52 4.48 3.82
C ALA A 119 -5.24 3.46 4.71
N GLU A 120 -6.27 2.78 4.19
CA GLU A 120 -6.95 1.68 4.87
C GLU A 120 -6.03 0.46 5.08
N LEU A 121 -5.34 0.02 4.02
CA LEU A 121 -4.38 -1.08 4.05
C LEU A 121 -3.27 -0.88 5.09
N LEU A 122 -2.81 0.36 5.26
CA LEU A 122 -1.74 0.71 6.19
C LEU A 122 -2.25 1.12 7.59
N GLY A 123 -3.57 1.13 7.81
CA GLY A 123 -4.17 1.46 9.11
C GLY A 123 -3.97 2.92 9.52
N ILE A 124 -3.92 3.84 8.55
CA ILE A 124 -3.72 5.27 8.78
C ILE A 124 -4.92 5.85 9.51
N LYS A 125 -4.69 6.44 10.69
CA LYS A 125 -5.77 6.96 11.55
C LYS A 125 -6.22 8.37 11.16
N ASN A 126 -5.30 9.19 10.67
CA ASN A 126 -5.53 10.57 10.24
C ASN A 126 -5.55 10.64 8.71
N SER A 127 -6.40 9.82 8.09
CA SER A 127 -6.45 9.64 6.63
C SER A 127 -6.64 10.95 5.88
N LYS A 128 -7.48 11.87 6.37
CA LYS A 128 -7.70 13.17 5.73
C LYS A 128 -6.41 13.99 5.59
N GLU A 129 -5.63 14.09 6.66
CA GLU A 129 -4.38 14.86 6.68
C GLU A 129 -3.27 14.17 5.87
N VAL A 130 -3.18 12.84 5.96
CA VAL A 130 -2.19 12.04 5.23
C VAL A 130 -2.47 12.05 3.73
N LEU A 131 -3.71 11.81 3.30
CA LEU A 131 -4.11 11.82 1.89
C LEU A 131 -3.99 13.21 1.29
N LYS A 132 -4.29 14.27 2.06
CA LYS A 132 -4.04 15.64 1.61
C LYS A 132 -2.57 15.85 1.26
N ARG A 133 -1.64 15.40 2.12
CA ARG A 133 -0.20 15.48 1.85
C ARG A 133 0.20 14.63 0.64
N TYR A 134 -0.31 13.41 0.53
CA TYR A 134 -0.09 12.55 -0.63
C TYR A 134 -0.51 13.22 -1.94
N HIS A 135 -1.71 13.81 -1.99
CA HIS A 135 -2.19 14.53 -3.17
C HIS A 135 -1.39 15.79 -3.48
N GLU A 136 -0.92 16.52 -2.46
CA GLU A 136 -0.02 17.66 -2.64
C GLU A 136 1.34 17.24 -3.22
N ASP A 137 1.90 16.12 -2.76
CA ASP A 137 3.17 15.57 -3.26
C ASP A 137 3.02 15.06 -4.70
N LEU A 138 1.91 14.36 -5.01
CA LEU A 138 1.56 13.92 -6.36
C LEU A 138 1.41 15.12 -7.31
N ALA A 139 0.58 16.11 -6.96
CA ALA A 139 0.35 17.30 -7.79
C ALA A 139 1.61 18.18 -7.98
N SER A 140 2.55 18.11 -7.02
CA SER A 140 3.82 18.84 -7.08
C SER A 140 4.96 18.04 -7.70
N ASN A 141 4.70 16.84 -8.22
CA ASN A 141 5.72 15.92 -8.75
C ASN A 141 6.88 15.66 -7.77
N LYS A 142 6.55 15.44 -6.49
CA LYS A 142 7.51 15.16 -5.41
C LYS A 142 7.62 13.68 -5.06
N LEU A 143 6.80 12.83 -5.66
CA LEU A 143 6.91 11.39 -5.47
C LEU A 143 8.22 10.89 -6.10
N PRO A 144 8.96 9.99 -5.44
CA PRO A 144 10.24 9.50 -5.97
C PRO A 144 10.08 8.43 -7.07
N PHE A 145 8.85 8.03 -7.38
CA PHE A 145 8.50 6.98 -8.33
C PHE A 145 7.39 7.47 -9.27
N ASN A 146 7.17 6.73 -10.36
CA ASN A 146 6.11 7.00 -11.33
C ASN A 146 5.14 5.81 -11.41
N HIS A 147 4.36 5.62 -10.35
CA HIS A 147 3.37 4.54 -10.24
C HIS A 147 2.00 5.07 -9.87
N SER A 148 0.94 4.47 -10.41
CA SER A 148 -0.44 4.79 -10.01
C SER A 148 -0.69 4.42 -8.54
N ALA A 149 -1.74 4.99 -7.93
CA ALA A 149 -2.10 4.61 -6.57
C ALA A 149 -2.41 3.10 -6.48
N SER A 150 -3.08 2.54 -7.49
CA SER A 150 -3.41 1.12 -7.52
C SER A 150 -2.16 0.23 -7.59
N THR A 151 -1.16 0.57 -8.41
CA THR A 151 0.15 -0.13 -8.42
C THR A 151 0.83 -0.07 -7.06
N GLN A 152 0.91 1.13 -6.47
CA GLN A 152 1.49 1.31 -5.14
C GLN A 152 0.79 0.42 -4.11
N GLN A 153 -0.54 0.33 -4.18
CA GLN A 153 -1.32 -0.49 -3.26
C GLN A 153 -0.99 -1.99 -3.40
N ILE A 154 -0.85 -2.49 -4.62
CA ILE A 154 -0.49 -3.89 -4.88
C ILE A 154 0.91 -4.19 -4.32
N PHE A 155 1.88 -3.28 -4.53
CA PHE A 155 3.23 -3.40 -3.97
C PHE A 155 3.19 -3.46 -2.45
N LEU A 156 2.47 -2.53 -1.83
CA LEU A 156 2.30 -2.49 -0.37
C LEU A 156 1.56 -3.71 0.16
N SER A 157 0.59 -4.25 -0.57
CA SER A 157 -0.16 -5.45 -0.17
C SER A 157 0.77 -6.67 -0.12
N SER A 158 1.57 -6.88 -1.16
CA SER A 158 2.60 -7.94 -1.19
C SER A 158 3.61 -7.77 -0.05
N TYR A 159 4.06 -6.54 0.21
CA TYR A 159 4.95 -6.22 1.31
C TYR A 159 4.33 -6.53 2.68
N VAL A 160 3.13 -6.02 2.98
CA VAL A 160 2.43 -6.20 4.27
C VAL A 160 2.12 -7.68 4.52
N ILE A 161 1.56 -8.39 3.54
CA ILE A 161 1.20 -9.81 3.66
C ILE A 161 2.46 -10.68 3.84
N GLY A 162 3.52 -10.39 3.07
CA GLY A 162 4.80 -11.09 3.20
C GLY A 162 5.43 -10.93 4.59
N HIS A 163 5.46 -9.70 5.11
CA HIS A 163 5.98 -9.42 6.44
C HIS A 163 5.11 -10.05 7.54
N ALA A 164 3.77 -9.97 7.44
CA ALA A 164 2.86 -10.56 8.41
C ALA A 164 3.01 -12.09 8.51
N GLN A 165 3.13 -12.79 7.37
CA GLN A 165 3.39 -14.23 7.38
C GLN A 165 4.75 -14.58 7.98
N ARG A 166 5.80 -13.82 7.67
CA ARG A 166 7.13 -14.03 8.26
C ARG A 166 7.08 -13.83 9.77
N GLU A 167 6.45 -12.77 10.25
CA GLU A 167 6.37 -12.44 11.68
C GLU A 167 5.60 -13.47 12.50
N ALA A 168 4.58 -14.11 11.90
CA ALA A 168 3.89 -15.24 12.50
C ALA A 168 4.73 -16.54 12.54
N GLY A 169 5.93 -16.56 11.95
CA GLY A 169 6.80 -17.75 11.85
C GLY A 169 6.59 -18.58 10.58
N GLY A 170 5.83 -18.06 9.61
CA GLY A 170 5.72 -18.61 8.26
C GLY A 170 6.95 -18.33 7.39
N LYS A 171 6.89 -18.77 6.13
CA LYS A 171 7.93 -18.50 5.12
C LYS A 171 7.32 -17.74 3.96
N ALA A 172 7.58 -16.45 3.88
CA ALA A 172 7.20 -15.65 2.72
C ALA A 172 8.33 -15.63 1.69
N TYR A 173 7.99 -15.75 0.42
CA TYR A 173 8.88 -15.55 -0.71
C TYR A 173 8.27 -14.44 -1.57
N ILE A 174 8.97 -13.33 -1.73
CA ILE A 174 8.50 -12.19 -2.54
C ILE A 174 9.17 -12.23 -3.92
N TYR A 175 8.46 -11.86 -4.98
CA TYR A 175 9.03 -11.56 -6.30
C TYR A 175 8.54 -10.22 -6.85
N SER A 176 9.29 -9.68 -7.80
CA SER A 176 8.85 -8.61 -8.71
C SER A 176 9.17 -9.07 -10.14
N TYR A 177 8.16 -9.13 -11.01
CA TYR A 177 8.34 -9.34 -12.43
C TYR A 177 8.69 -7.99 -13.06
N SER A 178 9.97 -7.81 -13.37
CA SER A 178 10.55 -6.54 -13.83
C SER A 178 11.00 -6.59 -15.28
N ASN A 179 10.65 -7.66 -16.00
CA ASN A 179 10.89 -7.71 -17.43
C ASN A 179 10.07 -6.59 -18.11
N PRO A 180 10.69 -5.74 -18.94
CA PRO A 180 9.99 -4.64 -19.59
C PRO A 180 8.93 -5.10 -20.61
N ARG A 181 8.93 -6.38 -20.98
CA ARG A 181 7.85 -6.98 -21.78
C ARG A 181 6.77 -7.50 -20.86
N HIS A 182 5.54 -7.15 -21.18
CA HIS A 182 4.37 -7.59 -20.43
C HIS A 182 4.45 -7.22 -18.92
N PRO A 183 4.81 -5.98 -18.55
CA PRO A 183 5.02 -5.58 -17.16
C PRO A 183 3.72 -5.21 -16.43
N VAL A 184 2.56 -5.27 -17.11
CA VAL A 184 1.28 -4.80 -16.60
C VAL A 184 0.50 -5.91 -15.89
N HIS A 185 -0.60 -5.56 -15.26
CA HIS A 185 -1.42 -6.48 -14.47
C HIS A 185 -1.86 -7.70 -15.30
N THR A 186 -1.73 -8.89 -14.72
CA THR A 186 -2.06 -10.22 -15.29
C THR A 186 -1.21 -10.70 -16.47
N ASP A 187 -0.33 -9.87 -17.00
CA ASP A 187 0.42 -10.22 -18.20
C ASP A 187 1.42 -11.37 -17.93
N ASP A 188 1.99 -11.44 -16.73
CA ASP A 188 2.86 -12.53 -16.26
C ASP A 188 2.11 -13.88 -16.07
N LEU A 189 0.79 -13.84 -15.89
CA LEU A 189 -0.05 -15.03 -15.79
C LEU A 189 -0.05 -15.84 -17.09
N SER A 190 0.16 -15.19 -18.23
CA SER A 190 0.23 -15.82 -19.54
C SER A 190 1.28 -16.94 -19.59
N TYR A 191 2.42 -16.76 -18.91
CA TYR A 191 3.47 -17.77 -18.81
C TYR A 191 3.03 -18.98 -17.98
N ILE A 192 2.29 -18.77 -16.89
CA ILE A 192 1.79 -19.86 -16.02
C ILE A 192 0.70 -20.67 -16.72
N MET A 193 -0.24 -19.97 -17.36
CA MET A 193 -1.40 -20.59 -18.02
C MET A 193 -1.03 -21.22 -19.36
N GLY A 194 0.08 -20.80 -19.97
CA GLY A 194 0.49 -21.23 -21.31
C GLY A 194 -0.42 -20.67 -22.40
N VAL A 195 -1.09 -19.55 -22.13
CA VAL A 195 -1.99 -18.85 -23.05
C VAL A 195 -1.53 -17.40 -23.12
N HIS A 196 -1.13 -16.96 -24.31
CA HIS A 196 -0.64 -15.60 -24.56
C HIS A 196 -1.14 -15.14 -25.94
N GLU A 197 -1.44 -13.85 -26.07
CA GLU A 197 -1.86 -13.23 -27.34
C GLU A 197 -0.67 -12.71 -28.17
N PHE A 198 0.54 -12.76 -27.62
CA PHE A 198 1.78 -12.24 -28.19
C PHE A 198 2.67 -13.33 -28.78
N GLU A 199 3.52 -13.00 -29.77
CA GLU A 199 4.51 -13.93 -30.31
C GLU A 199 5.73 -14.01 -29.39
N HIS A 200 6.13 -15.22 -29.02
CA HIS A 200 7.31 -15.43 -28.18
C HIS A 200 8.61 -15.04 -28.89
N ASP A 201 9.27 -14.00 -28.38
CA ASP A 201 10.67 -13.73 -28.64
C ASP A 201 11.61 -14.59 -27.78
N ALA A 202 12.91 -14.33 -27.88
CA ALA A 202 13.92 -15.11 -27.17
C ALA A 202 13.88 -14.96 -25.63
N ASN A 203 13.50 -13.79 -25.10
CA ASN A 203 13.33 -13.57 -23.67
C ASN A 203 12.08 -14.32 -23.18
N GLU A 204 10.99 -14.20 -23.91
CA GLU A 204 9.71 -14.86 -23.59
C GLU A 204 9.82 -16.38 -23.68
N ALA A 205 10.58 -16.91 -24.64
CA ALA A 205 10.87 -18.34 -24.74
C ALA A 205 11.59 -18.87 -23.49
N VAL A 206 12.45 -18.06 -22.87
CA VAL A 206 13.11 -18.41 -21.60
C VAL A 206 12.12 -18.27 -20.43
N LEU A 207 11.33 -17.20 -20.37
CA LEU A 207 10.32 -16.96 -19.33
C LEU A 207 9.23 -18.04 -19.32
N ALA A 208 8.71 -18.45 -20.48
CA ALA A 208 7.73 -19.52 -20.63
C ALA A 208 8.21 -20.86 -20.04
N VAL A 209 9.52 -21.07 -19.94
CA VAL A 209 10.11 -22.26 -19.31
C VAL A 209 10.43 -22.05 -17.83
N LEU A 210 10.95 -20.87 -17.45
CA LEU A 210 11.41 -20.59 -16.10
C LEU A 210 10.28 -20.19 -15.15
N TYR A 211 9.42 -19.26 -15.58
CA TYR A 211 8.38 -18.67 -14.75
C TYR A 211 7.47 -19.73 -14.11
N PRO A 212 6.88 -20.68 -14.87
CA PRO A 212 5.99 -21.68 -14.28
C PRO A 212 6.72 -22.61 -13.31
N LYS A 213 8.02 -22.86 -13.55
CA LYS A 213 8.82 -23.74 -12.70
C LYS A 213 9.05 -23.17 -11.31
N PHE A 214 9.12 -21.85 -11.16
CA PHE A 214 9.21 -21.24 -9.83
C PHE A 214 8.02 -21.62 -8.96
N PHE A 215 6.81 -21.46 -9.50
CA PHE A 215 5.56 -21.74 -8.80
C PHE A 215 5.29 -23.24 -8.66
N MET A 216 5.56 -24.05 -9.70
CA MET A 216 5.40 -25.51 -9.60
C MET A 216 6.27 -26.14 -8.51
N ASP A 217 7.52 -25.71 -8.38
CA ASP A 217 8.40 -26.23 -7.33
C ASP A 217 7.95 -25.78 -5.94
N PHE A 218 7.45 -24.54 -5.81
CA PHE A 218 6.83 -24.06 -4.59
C PHE A 218 5.61 -24.89 -4.21
N VAL A 219 4.68 -25.13 -5.13
CA VAL A 219 3.49 -25.97 -4.89
C VAL A 219 3.89 -27.38 -4.45
N LYS A 220 4.94 -27.97 -5.06
CA LYS A 220 5.40 -29.32 -4.72
C LYS A 220 6.13 -29.42 -3.38
N THR A 221 6.85 -28.38 -2.97
CA THR A 221 7.84 -28.50 -1.87
C THR A 221 7.72 -27.45 -0.77
N GLY A 222 6.86 -26.45 -0.93
CA GLY A 222 6.80 -25.25 -0.09
C GLY A 222 8.01 -24.32 -0.24
N LYS A 223 8.83 -24.51 -1.28
CA LYS A 223 10.02 -23.70 -1.58
C LYS A 223 10.11 -23.44 -3.09
N PRO A 224 10.28 -22.18 -3.54
CA PRO A 224 10.46 -21.91 -4.96
C PRO A 224 11.76 -22.52 -5.48
N ARG A 225 11.81 -22.70 -6.80
CA ARG A 225 12.97 -23.25 -7.52
C ARG A 225 14.25 -22.45 -7.23
N ARG A 226 15.38 -23.15 -7.18
CA ARG A 226 16.72 -22.57 -7.31
C ARG A 226 16.92 -22.11 -8.75
N VAL A 227 17.30 -20.86 -8.99
CA VAL A 227 17.66 -20.41 -10.34
C VAL A 227 18.97 -21.11 -10.71
N LEU A 228 18.83 -22.27 -11.37
CA LEU A 228 19.93 -22.88 -12.10
C LEU A 228 20.12 -22.03 -13.35
N GLY A 229 21.33 -21.50 -13.52
CA GLY A 229 21.74 -20.92 -14.79
C GLY A 229 21.41 -21.91 -15.90
N LEU A 230 20.43 -21.58 -16.74
CA LEU A 230 20.18 -22.35 -17.95
C LEU A 230 21.45 -22.23 -18.78
N THR A 231 22.22 -23.31 -18.82
CA THR A 231 23.36 -23.45 -19.72
C THR A 231 22.83 -23.65 -21.13
N LEU A 232 22.27 -22.58 -21.72
CA LEU A 232 22.43 -22.37 -23.15
C LEU A 232 23.95 -22.24 -23.37
N ARG A 233 24.47 -22.98 -24.36
CA ARG A 233 25.91 -23.24 -24.59
C ARG A 233 26.86 -22.04 -24.35
N PRO A 234 28.10 -22.31 -23.92
CA PRO A 234 28.96 -21.33 -23.27
C PRO A 234 29.57 -20.36 -24.28
N LEU A 235 29.29 -19.06 -24.13
CA LEU A 235 30.13 -18.01 -24.68
C LEU A 235 30.68 -17.02 -23.64
N ARG A 236 30.33 -17.15 -22.34
CA ARG A 236 30.99 -16.37 -21.28
C ARG A 236 31.12 -17.14 -19.95
N PRO A 237 32.34 -17.27 -19.40
CA PRO A 237 32.58 -17.88 -18.10
C PRO A 237 32.45 -16.84 -16.98
N SER A 238 31.23 -16.40 -16.69
CA SER A 238 30.93 -15.62 -15.48
C SER A 238 29.41 -15.57 -15.24
N LEU A 239 28.77 -16.72 -15.07
CA LEU A 239 27.42 -16.74 -14.50
C LEU A 239 27.52 -16.46 -12.99
N PRO A 240 26.63 -15.63 -12.40
CA PRO A 240 26.58 -15.47 -10.96
C PRO A 240 26.25 -16.82 -10.28
N PRO A 241 26.70 -17.02 -9.03
CA PRO A 241 26.39 -18.23 -8.26
C PRO A 241 24.87 -18.43 -8.20
N GLU A 242 24.45 -19.69 -8.23
CA GLU A 242 23.05 -20.13 -8.12
C GLU A 242 22.21 -19.15 -7.29
N ALA A 243 21.25 -18.44 -7.90
CA ALA A 243 20.36 -17.58 -7.15
C ALA A 243 19.32 -18.48 -6.47
N HIS A 244 19.53 -18.79 -5.19
CA HIS A 244 18.54 -19.47 -4.37
C HIS A 244 17.45 -18.46 -4.04
N TRP A 245 16.21 -18.73 -4.44
CA TRP A 245 15.08 -17.93 -3.96
C TRP A 245 14.94 -18.14 -2.45
N THR A 246 15.44 -17.17 -1.69
CA THR A 246 15.47 -17.25 -0.24
C THR A 246 14.19 -16.66 0.35
N PRO A 247 13.74 -17.16 1.52
CA PRO A 247 12.64 -16.54 2.24
C PRO A 247 12.94 -15.08 2.57
N LEU A 248 11.89 -14.28 2.69
CA LEU A 248 11.91 -12.87 3.06
C LEU A 248 12.58 -12.67 4.43
N GLN A 249 13.56 -11.79 4.48
CA GLN A 249 14.29 -11.40 5.70
C GLN A 249 13.90 -9.99 6.12
N ALA A 250 13.72 -9.79 7.42
CA ALA A 250 13.14 -8.58 7.99
C ALA A 250 13.88 -7.26 7.72
N VAL A 251 15.19 -7.32 7.50
CA VAL A 251 16.04 -6.13 7.29
C VAL A 251 16.41 -5.94 5.82
N LEU A 252 16.48 -7.04 5.07
CA LEU A 252 16.94 -7.01 3.69
C LEU A 252 15.81 -6.72 2.71
N ASP A 253 14.57 -7.05 3.09
CA ASP A 253 13.40 -7.02 2.21
C ASP A 253 13.72 -7.68 0.86
N ASN A 254 14.39 -8.83 0.93
CA ASN A 254 14.89 -9.53 -0.24
C ASN A 254 13.74 -10.15 -1.04
N TYR A 255 13.85 -10.10 -2.36
CA TYR A 255 12.86 -10.63 -3.30
C TYR A 255 13.56 -11.22 -4.54
N MET A 256 12.83 -12.05 -5.28
CA MET A 256 13.27 -12.53 -6.59
C MET A 256 12.91 -11.49 -7.65
N ASP A 257 13.91 -10.85 -8.23
CA ASP A 257 13.76 -10.02 -9.43
C ASP A 257 13.67 -10.96 -10.64
N ILE A 258 12.53 -10.96 -11.31
CA ILE A 258 12.26 -11.80 -12.47
C ILE A 258 12.39 -10.96 -13.73
N ASN A 259 13.62 -10.89 -14.22
CA ASN A 259 13.99 -10.28 -15.49
C ASN A 259 14.75 -11.27 -16.37
N VAL A 260 14.58 -11.16 -17.68
CA VAL A 260 15.29 -11.95 -18.69
C VAL A 260 15.65 -11.05 -19.86
N ASP A 261 16.93 -10.99 -20.17
CA ASP A 261 17.45 -10.40 -21.40
C ASP A 261 18.54 -11.34 -21.92
N VAL A 262 18.23 -12.05 -23.01
CA VAL A 262 19.13 -13.03 -23.61
C VAL A 262 20.36 -12.41 -24.26
N ASP A 263 20.28 -11.14 -24.67
CA ASP A 263 21.35 -10.46 -25.40
C ASP A 263 22.48 -10.04 -24.46
N ASN A 264 22.12 -9.54 -23.28
CA ASN A 264 23.10 -9.18 -22.24
C ASN A 264 23.30 -10.27 -21.18
N GLY A 265 22.47 -11.32 -21.18
CA GLY A 265 22.55 -12.45 -20.25
C GLY A 265 21.89 -12.20 -18.89
N THR A 266 21.02 -11.20 -18.77
CA THR A 266 20.22 -10.97 -17.56
C THR A 266 19.29 -12.15 -17.33
N MET A 267 19.30 -12.65 -16.09
CA MET A 267 18.49 -13.77 -15.63
C MET A 267 17.88 -13.42 -14.26
N PRO A 268 16.83 -14.15 -13.84
CA PRO A 268 16.22 -13.91 -12.54
C PRO A 268 17.25 -14.04 -11.41
N HIS A 269 17.20 -13.14 -10.44
CA HIS A 269 18.17 -13.10 -9.35
C HIS A 269 17.56 -12.55 -8.05
N MET A 270 18.24 -12.80 -6.93
CA MET A 270 17.84 -12.20 -5.66
C MET A 270 18.26 -10.73 -5.63
N ALA A 271 17.28 -9.85 -5.42
CA ALA A 271 17.47 -8.44 -5.18
C ALA A 271 17.11 -8.09 -3.73
N LEU A 272 17.42 -6.86 -3.32
CA LEU A 272 17.19 -6.32 -1.98
C LEU A 272 16.24 -5.14 -2.06
N HIS A 273 15.56 -4.85 -0.96
CA HIS A 273 14.72 -3.66 -0.82
C HIS A 273 13.55 -3.64 -1.82
N TYR A 274 12.71 -4.67 -1.77
CA TYR A 274 11.49 -4.80 -2.56
C TYR A 274 10.69 -3.48 -2.62
N GLU A 275 10.49 -2.97 -3.84
CA GLU A 275 9.74 -1.76 -4.18
C GLU A 275 10.00 -0.57 -3.24
N SER A 276 11.28 -0.38 -2.88
CA SER A 276 11.65 0.48 -1.76
C SER A 276 11.28 1.95 -1.91
N GLU A 277 11.20 2.49 -3.12
CA GLU A 277 10.78 3.88 -3.34
C GLU A 277 9.34 4.10 -2.85
N VAL A 278 8.42 3.20 -3.22
CA VAL A 278 7.03 3.19 -2.77
C VAL A 278 6.94 2.88 -1.28
N VAL A 279 7.56 1.78 -0.84
CA VAL A 279 7.51 1.32 0.55
C VAL A 279 8.04 2.40 1.51
N ASN A 280 9.16 3.04 1.19
CA ASN A 280 9.76 4.05 2.05
C ASN A 280 8.96 5.35 2.08
N TYR A 281 8.38 5.77 0.95
CA TYR A 281 7.49 6.93 0.91
C TYR A 281 6.30 6.74 1.87
N TRP A 282 5.61 5.60 1.78
CA TRP A 282 4.47 5.29 2.63
C TRP A 282 4.85 5.06 4.09
N LYS A 283 6.03 4.48 4.39
CA LYS A 283 6.59 4.47 5.76
C LYS A 283 6.72 5.89 6.32
N GLY A 284 7.17 6.85 5.50
CA GLY A 284 7.23 8.26 5.90
C GLY A 284 5.86 8.88 6.19
N LEU A 285 4.82 8.50 5.44
CA LEU A 285 3.44 8.93 5.71
C LEU A 285 2.85 8.29 6.98
N ILE A 286 3.20 7.04 7.28
CA ILE A 286 2.86 6.39 8.56
C ILE A 286 3.51 7.15 9.73
N ASP A 287 4.77 7.56 9.60
CA ASP A 287 5.43 8.37 10.63
C ASP A 287 4.77 9.74 10.81
N TYR A 288 4.31 10.34 9.71
CA TYR A 288 3.53 11.58 9.75
C TYR A 288 2.18 11.39 10.45
N ASP A 289 1.46 10.28 10.19
CA ASP A 289 0.22 9.91 10.89
C ASP A 289 0.42 9.81 12.41
N ARG A 290 1.52 9.17 12.85
CA ARG A 290 1.89 9.06 14.27
C ARG A 290 2.13 10.44 14.89
N GLN A 291 2.80 11.34 14.17
CA GLN A 291 3.05 12.71 14.64
C GLN A 291 1.75 13.51 14.81
N ILE A 292 0.81 13.41 13.85
CA ILE A 292 -0.50 14.05 13.96
C ILE A 292 -1.26 13.51 15.16
N THR A 293 -1.26 12.19 15.35
CA THR A 293 -1.91 11.54 16.50
C THR A 293 -1.36 12.06 17.82
N ALA A 294 -0.02 12.15 17.95
CA ALA A 294 0.63 12.68 19.13
C ALA A 294 0.27 14.16 19.38
N LEU A 295 0.23 14.98 18.34
CA LEU A 295 -0.15 16.39 18.43
C LEU A 295 -1.61 16.56 18.87
N LYS A 296 -2.54 15.81 18.28
CA LYS A 296 -3.97 15.84 18.66
C LYS A 296 -4.16 15.46 20.13
N LYS A 297 -3.42 14.46 20.61
CA LYS A 297 -3.43 14.05 22.02
C LYS A 297 -2.92 15.16 22.95
N ALA A 298 -1.77 15.75 22.64
CA ALA A 298 -1.20 16.84 23.45
C ALA A 298 -2.13 18.07 23.53
N VAL A 299 -2.77 18.44 22.41
CA VAL A 299 -3.75 19.53 22.38
C VAL A 299 -4.99 19.20 23.23
N ALA A 300 -5.48 17.96 23.17
CA ALA A 300 -6.62 17.52 23.98
C ALA A 300 -6.29 17.53 25.48
N GLU A 301 -5.10 17.07 25.87
CA GLU A 301 -4.63 17.09 27.27
C GLU A 301 -4.49 18.54 27.78
N THR A 302 -3.93 19.44 26.98
CA THR A 302 -3.81 20.87 27.33
C THR A 302 -5.20 21.50 27.54
N ARG A 303 -6.17 21.21 26.67
CA ARG A 303 -7.55 21.69 26.81
C ARG A 303 -8.26 21.10 28.04
N ALA A 304 -8.01 19.83 28.37
CA ALA A 304 -8.58 19.21 29.55
C ALA A 304 -8.03 19.83 30.84
N MET A 305 -6.73 20.15 30.89
CA MET A 305 -6.11 20.87 32.00
C MET A 305 -6.70 22.28 32.16
N ASP A 306 -6.92 22.99 31.06
CA ASP A 306 -7.52 24.34 31.05
C ASP A 306 -8.98 24.31 31.56
N VAL A 307 -9.76 23.29 31.19
CA VAL A 307 -11.13 23.11 31.70
C VAL A 307 -11.16 22.73 33.19
N SER A 308 -10.23 21.88 33.66
CA SER A 308 -10.14 21.57 35.10
C SER A 308 -9.71 22.78 35.95
N GLY A 309 -8.87 23.67 35.40
CA GLY A 309 -8.50 24.93 36.05
C GLY A 309 -9.67 25.91 36.19
N VAL A 310 -10.64 25.86 35.28
CA VAL A 310 -11.84 26.72 35.34
C VAL A 310 -12.90 26.18 36.32
N VAL A 311 -12.99 24.86 36.49
CA VAL A 311 -13.97 24.24 37.40
C VAL A 311 -13.56 24.35 38.88
N ASP A 312 -12.26 24.38 39.19
CA ASP A 312 -11.76 24.60 40.56
C ASP A 312 -11.70 26.10 40.97
N THR A 313 -12.00 27.03 40.05
CA THR A 313 -12.11 28.47 40.38
C THR A 313 -13.54 28.93 40.66
N GLY A 314 -14.32 28.04 41.30
CA GLY A 314 -15.65 28.33 41.84
C GLY A 314 -15.64 28.83 43.29
N ALA A 315 -14.60 29.52 43.76
CA ALA A 315 -14.64 30.29 45.00
C ALA A 315 -13.48 31.30 45.08
N THR A 316 -13.86 32.56 45.32
CA THR A 316 -13.05 33.72 45.74
C THR A 316 -12.25 34.49 44.68
N SER A 317 -12.32 35.82 44.88
CA SER A 317 -12.00 36.91 43.99
C SER A 317 -10.52 37.28 43.89
N ASP A 318 -10.26 38.12 42.90
CA ASP A 318 -9.19 39.12 42.80
C ASP A 318 -7.77 38.65 42.42
N GLY A 319 -7.42 38.96 41.16
CA GLY A 319 -6.16 39.64 40.81
C GLY A 319 -4.86 38.84 40.90
N SER A 320 -4.46 38.18 39.81
CA SER A 320 -3.03 37.94 39.53
C SER A 320 -2.74 37.69 38.05
N SER A 321 -2.86 38.75 37.23
CA SER A 321 -1.94 38.87 36.09
C SER A 321 -0.64 39.42 36.65
N THR A 322 0.45 38.65 36.76
CA THR A 322 1.81 39.23 37.00
C THR A 322 3.01 38.29 36.88
N VAL A 323 2.91 36.96 36.79
CA VAL A 323 4.13 36.13 36.71
C VAL A 323 4.65 35.98 35.28
N ILE A 324 3.78 35.75 34.29
CA ILE A 324 4.20 35.50 32.90
C ILE A 324 4.67 36.79 32.20
N GLU A 325 4.07 37.94 32.52
CA GLU A 325 4.47 39.23 31.93
C GLU A 325 5.85 39.71 32.41
N LEU A 326 6.29 39.31 33.62
CA LEU A 326 7.60 39.67 34.17
C LEU A 326 8.77 38.95 33.47
N PHE A 327 8.52 37.80 32.84
CA PHE A 327 9.58 36.99 32.20
C PHE A 327 9.60 37.09 30.67
N LEU A 328 8.61 37.72 30.03
CA LEU A 328 8.59 37.96 28.57
C LEU A 328 9.88 38.62 28.03
N PRO A 329 10.48 39.64 28.68
CA PRO A 329 11.73 40.23 28.22
C PRO A 329 12.91 39.22 28.29
N LEU A 330 12.90 38.36 29.30
CA LEU A 330 13.97 37.39 29.55
C LEU A 330 13.91 36.25 28.52
N PHE A 331 12.71 35.78 28.18
CA PHE A 331 12.52 34.82 27.08
C PHE A 331 12.91 35.42 25.73
N ALA A 332 12.58 36.68 25.46
CA ALA A 332 12.97 37.36 24.23
C ALA A 332 14.50 37.44 24.09
N VAL A 333 15.23 37.74 25.17
CA VAL A 333 16.70 37.77 25.18
C VAL A 333 17.29 36.38 24.93
N VAL A 334 16.78 35.33 25.59
CA VAL A 334 17.26 33.96 25.40
C VAL A 334 17.03 33.48 23.97
N ILE A 335 15.84 33.71 23.40
CA ILE A 335 15.52 33.36 22.01
C ILE A 335 16.44 34.13 21.04
N THR A 336 16.69 35.41 21.29
CA THR A 336 17.58 36.22 20.46
C THR A 336 19.02 35.69 20.50
N ILE A 337 19.53 35.31 21.69
CA ILE A 337 20.86 34.69 21.83
C ILE A 337 20.92 33.39 21.02
N VAL A 338 19.92 32.51 21.16
CA VAL A 338 19.88 31.23 20.41
C VAL A 338 19.86 31.46 18.91
N ILE A 339 19.05 32.39 18.41
CA ILE A 339 18.99 32.73 16.98
C ILE A 339 20.33 33.29 16.50
N VAL A 340 20.95 34.21 17.25
CA VAL A 340 22.25 34.78 16.89
C VAL A 340 23.34 33.70 16.89
N THR A 341 23.37 32.81 17.89
CA THR A 341 24.32 31.68 17.93
C THR A 341 24.13 30.74 16.74
N LEU A 342 22.88 30.41 16.38
CA LEU A 342 22.58 29.59 15.20
C LEU A 342 23.01 30.27 13.89
N LEU A 343 22.79 31.58 13.77
CA LEU A 343 23.19 32.36 12.59
C LEU A 343 24.71 32.47 12.48
N VAL A 344 25.42 32.68 13.59
CA VAL A 344 26.89 32.70 13.63
C VAL A 344 27.45 31.33 13.25
N ARG A 345 26.92 30.25 13.83
CA ARG A 345 27.35 28.87 13.52
C ARG A 345 27.09 28.50 12.06
N ARG A 346 25.95 28.93 11.50
CA ARG A 346 25.63 28.77 10.07
C ARG A 346 26.58 29.57 9.17
N ARG A 347 27.01 30.76 9.61
CA ARG A 347 27.97 31.61 8.88
C ARG A 347 29.38 31.03 8.93
N GLU A 348 29.80 30.43 10.05
CA GLU A 348 31.09 29.73 10.15
C GLU A 348 31.13 28.46 9.30
N MET A 349 30.06 27.66 9.29
CA MET A 349 29.97 26.48 8.41
C MET A 349 30.01 26.87 6.93
N ARG A 350 29.39 27.99 6.54
CA ARG A 350 29.51 28.53 5.17
C ARG A 350 30.93 29.00 4.85
N LYS A 351 31.67 29.59 5.80
CA LYS A 351 33.07 29.99 5.61
C LYS A 351 34.00 28.78 5.47
N GLN A 352 33.79 27.72 6.26
CA GLN A 352 34.55 26.46 6.13
C GLN A 352 34.25 25.77 4.79
N SER A 353 32.97 25.67 4.40
CA SER A 353 32.56 25.12 3.09
C SER A 353 33.15 25.91 1.91
N PHE A 354 33.29 27.22 2.03
CA PHE A 354 33.90 28.06 0.99
C PHE A 354 35.43 27.89 0.91
N LYS A 355 36.10 27.73 2.05
CA LYS A 355 37.55 27.48 2.13
C LYS A 355 37.93 26.09 1.59
N ASP A 356 37.11 25.08 1.89
CA ASP A 356 37.28 23.70 1.43
C ASP A 356 36.97 23.55 -0.09
N ARG A 357 36.15 24.45 -0.66
CA ARG A 357 35.94 24.57 -2.11
C ARG A 357 37.08 25.29 -2.84
N SER A 358 37.77 26.25 -2.22
CA SER A 358 38.88 26.95 -2.87
C SER A 358 40.19 26.15 -2.84
N GLU A 359 40.36 25.23 -1.89
CA GLU A 359 41.54 24.34 -1.82
C GLU A 359 41.45 23.14 -2.79
N LYS A 360 40.25 22.81 -3.32
CA LYS A 360 40.02 21.64 -4.19
C LYS A 360 39.81 21.95 -5.68
N MET A 361 39.97 23.20 -6.11
CA MET A 361 40.04 23.53 -7.54
C MET A 361 41.50 23.57 -8.00
N PRO A 362 41.94 22.72 -8.96
CA PRO A 362 43.19 22.96 -9.65
C PRO A 362 43.02 24.19 -10.54
N LEU A 363 43.83 25.21 -10.28
CA LEU A 363 44.08 26.28 -11.24
C LEU A 363 44.82 25.67 -12.45
N PHE A 364 44.27 25.96 -13.63
CA PHE A 364 44.80 25.66 -14.96
C PHE A 364 46.33 25.46 -15.08
N SER A 365 46.72 24.28 -15.57
CA SER A 365 47.61 24.06 -16.74
C SER A 365 47.60 22.59 -17.11
#